data_AF-A0A271M0K2-F1
#
_entry.id   AF-A0A271M0K2-F1
#
_cell.length_a   1.000
_cell.length_b   1.000
_cell.length_c   1.000
_cell.angle_alpha   90.00
_cell.angle_beta   90.00
_cell.angle_gamma   90.00
#
_symmetry.space_group_name_H-M   'P 1'
#
loop_
_entity.id
_entity.type
_entity.pdbx_description
1 polymer ?
#
loop_
_entity_poly.entity_id
_entity_poly.type
_entity_poly.pdbx_seq_one_letter_code
_entity_poly.pdbx_strand_id
1 'polypeptide(L)' 'MRINHNISALNTYRQLTSNSSNAQKNMEKLSSGQSINRAGDNAAGLSISEKM' A
#
# COMPACT_ATOMS: atom_id res chain seq x y z
N MET A 1 16.44 9.34 26.14
CA MET A 1 15.96 10.07 24.95
C MET A 1 16.86 11.28 24.79
N ARG A 2 17.83 11.23 23.87
CA ARG A 2 18.83 12.31 23.68
C ARG A 2 18.35 13.17 22.50
N ILE A 3 18.52 14.47 22.62
CA ILE A 3 17.99 15.57 21.77
C ILE A 3 18.16 15.38 20.24
N ASN A 4 19.00 14.46 19.77
CA ASN A 4 19.33 14.24 18.35
C ASN A 4 18.33 13.41 17.53
N HIS A 5 17.43 12.64 18.14
CA HIS A 5 16.49 11.81 17.37
C HIS A 5 15.09 11.87 17.94
N ASN A 6 14.17 12.44 17.16
CA ASN A 6 12.75 12.48 17.49
C ASN A 6 12.10 11.17 17.04
N ILE A 7 12.23 10.14 17.89
CA ILE A 7 11.72 8.78 17.63
C ILE A 7 10.21 8.80 17.37
N SER A 8 9.46 9.69 18.01
CA SER A 8 8.02 9.85 17.77
C SER A 8 7.76 10.34 16.35
N ALA A 9 8.47 11.36 15.87
CA ALA A 9 8.34 11.84 14.50
C ALA A 9 8.74 10.77 13.46
N LEU A 10 9.78 9.98 13.72
CA LEU A 10 10.17 8.87 12.86
C LEU A 10 9.13 7.74 12.84
N ASN A 11 8.52 7.44 13.98
CA ASN A 11 7.43 6.46 14.04
C ASN A 11 6.21 6.95 13.26
N THR A 12 5.82 8.21 13.44
CA THR A 12 4.72 8.82 12.68
C THR A 12 5.05 8.85 11.18
N TYR A 13 6.28 9.17 10.79
CA TYR A 13 6.69 9.15 9.38
C TYR A 13 6.59 7.74 8.78
N ARG A 14 7.06 6.71 9.49
CA ARG A 14 6.90 5.31 9.02
C ARG A 14 5.44 4.89 8.88
N GLN A 15 4.60 5.26 9.86
CA GLN A 15 3.16 5.00 9.79
C GLN A 15 2.50 5.77 8.64
N LEU A 16 2.89 7.02 8.43
CA LEU A 16 2.41 7.87 7.33
C LEU A 16 2.79 7.27 5.98
N THR A 17 4.04 6.88 5.76
CA THR A 17 4.49 6.26 4.51
C THR A 17 3.71 4.97 4.21
N SER A 18 3.50 4.12 5.22
CA SER A 18 2.68 2.91 5.08
C SER A 18 1.23 3.26 4.71
N ASN A 19 0.64 4.23 5.42
CA ASN A 19 -0.73 4.67 5.16
C ASN A 19 -0.90 5.30 3.77
N SER A 20 0.06 6.12 3.33
CA SER A 20 0.06 6.70 1.98
C SER A 20 0.14 5.63 0.89
N SER A 21 0.95 4.59 1.07
CA SER A 21 1.01 3.45 0.15
C SER A 21 -0.32 2.70 0.08
N ASN A 22 -0.95 2.45 1.23
CA ASN A 22 -2.26 1.82 1.29
C ASN A 22 -3.37 2.69 0.67
N ALA A 23 -3.35 4.00 0.93
CA ALA A 23 -4.29 4.95 0.33
C ALA A 23 -4.15 5.00 -1.20
N GLN A 24 -2.93 4.99 -1.71
CA GLN A 24 -2.66 4.94 -3.15
C GLN A 24 -3.19 3.64 -3.78
N LYS A 25 -2.97 2.49 -3.14
CA LYS A 25 -3.55 1.20 -3.59
C LYS A 25 -5.07 1.21 -3.59
N ASN A 26 -5.68 1.77 -2.55
CA ASN A 26 -7.14 1.88 -2.45
C ASN A 26 -7.70 2.78 -3.56
N MET A 27 -7.02 3.90 -3.84
CA MET A 27 -7.39 4.81 -4.93
C MET A 27 -7.26 4.14 -6.29
N GLU A 28 -6.22 3.33 -6.50
CA GLU A 28 -6.05 2.55 -7.73
C GLU A 28 -7.19 1.54 -7.92
N LYS A 29 -7.59 0.82 -6.86
CA LYS A 29 -8.73 -0.12 -6.87
C LYS A 29 -10.05 0.59 -7.17
N LEU A 30 -10.24 1.77 -6.60
CA LEU A 30 -11.41 2.59 -6.87
C LEU A 30 -11.44 3.06 -8.33
N SER A 31 -10.30 3.49 -8.87
CA SER A 31 -10.20 4.00 -10.24
C SER A 31 -10.35 2.92 -11.31
N SER A 32 -9.87 1.69 -11.05
CA SER A 32 -10.00 0.58 -12.00
C SER A 32 -11.34 -0.14 -11.87
N GLY A 33 -12.02 -0.03 -10.73
CA GLY A 33 -13.20 -0.83 -10.40
C GLY A 33 -12.90 -2.32 -10.21
N GLN A 34 -11.62 -2.72 -10.21
CA GLN A 34 -11.17 -4.10 -10.06
C GLN A 34 -10.57 -4.32 -8.67
N SER A 35 -10.91 -5.45 -8.05
CA SER A 35 -10.41 -5.81 -6.71
C SER A 35 -8.91 -6.13 -6.69
N ILE A 36 -8.32 -6.52 -7.83
CA ILE A 36 -6.92 -6.92 -7.99
C ILE A 36 -6.32 -6.13 -9.16
N ASN A 37 -5.43 -5.18 -8.87
CA ASN A 37 -4.81 -4.31 -9.90
C ASN A 37 -3.34 -4.62 -10.18
N ARG A 38 -2.67 -5.37 -9.29
CA ARG A 38 -1.25 -5.71 -9.43
C ARG A 38 -1.02 -7.16 -9.06
N ALA A 39 -0.13 -7.83 -9.81
CA ALA A 39 0.35 -9.18 -9.50
C ALA A 39 0.95 -9.28 -8.10
N GLY A 40 1.46 -8.17 -7.54
CA GLY A 40 1.99 -8.11 -6.18
C GLY A 40 0.94 -8.14 -5.07
N ASP A 41 -0.33 -7.79 -5.35
CA ASP A 41 -1.41 -7.86 -4.35
C ASP A 41 -2.01 -9.28 -4.26
N ASN A 42 -2.12 -9.99 -5.39
CA ASN A 42 -2.45 -11.42 -5.46
C ASN A 42 -2.06 -12.00 -6.82
N ALA A 43 -0.84 -12.56 -6.93
CA ALA A 43 -0.33 -13.11 -8.18
C ALA A 43 -1.19 -14.26 -8.72
N ALA A 44 -1.74 -15.09 -7.82
CA ALA A 44 -2.61 -16.20 -8.17
C ALA A 44 -3.99 -15.71 -8.65
N GLY A 45 -4.56 -14.69 -7.98
CA GLY A 45 -5.84 -14.10 -8.37
C GLY A 45 -5.78 -13.35 -9.71
N LEU A 46 -4.67 -12.67 -10.00
CA LEU A 46 -4.47 -12.00 -11.29
C LEU A 46 -4.28 -13.02 -12.43
N SER A 47 -3.48 -14.06 -12.22
CA SER A 47 -3.26 -15.12 -13.22
C SER A 47 -4.54 -15.88 -13.57
N ILE A 48 -5.49 -15.98 -12.63
CA ILE A 48 -6.81 -16.57 -12.87
C ILE A 48 -7.70 -15.61 -13.65
N SER A 49 -7.70 -14.31 -13.34
CA SER A 49 -8.47 -13.32 -14.09
C SER A 49 -7.98 -13.12 -15.53
N GLU A 50 -6.68 -13.31 -15.80
CA GLU A 50 -6.12 -13.24 -17.15
C GLU A 50 -6.32 -14.53 -17.97
N LYS A 51 -6.69 -15.65 -17.31
CA LYS A 51 -6.86 -16.97 -17.95
C LYS A 51 -8.32 -17.38 -18.15
N MET A 52 -9.28 -16.59 -17.67
CA MET A 52 -10.71 -16.70 -18.00
C MET A 52 -11.02 -15.99 -19.32
#